data_AF-A0A838HF97-F1
#
_entry.id   AF-A0A838HF97-F1
#
_cell.length_a   1.000
_cell.length_b   1.000
_cell.length_c   1.000
_cell.angle_alpha   90.00
_cell.angle_beta   90.00
_cell.angle_gamma   90.00
#
_symmetry.space_group_name_H-M   'P 1'
#
loop_
_entity.id
_entity.type
_entity.pdbx_description
1 polymer ?
#
loop_
_entity_poly.entity_id
_entity_poly.type
_entity_poly.pdbx_seq_one_letter_code
_entity_poly.pdbx_strand_id
1 'polypeptide(L)'
;DGHVRSLIDVHRVVVSVDAVTNHVGALGLRPGTVVAAGTGVIALGIGADGRSARADGWGYILGDDGSGYQIGRRGLASALREVDGRGGSALLRAKAQERFGDLEGLSVTVYAAPNPVGLVASFSTDVAEAACDGDAIARAIWEDAAAEIARTALAVTSRVFEAAAVVTVSWTGGLFAEEELLLEPFRAQVAREWPAAQLCPPRADALMGGLLLARSDLPRSFEGLVYRFNAQKEAGRMR
;
A
#
# COMPACT_ATOMS: atom_id res chain seq x y z
N ASP A 1 25.43 0.72 9.86
CA ASP A 1 25.59 2.17 10.15
C ASP A 1 26.68 2.92 9.37
N GLY A 2 27.80 2.29 8.97
CA GLY A 2 28.91 3.02 8.31
C GLY A 2 28.80 3.28 6.79
N HIS A 3 28.10 2.44 6.03
CA HIS A 3 28.19 2.45 4.57
C HIS A 3 27.55 3.69 3.91
N VAL A 4 26.33 4.08 4.33
CA VAL A 4 25.63 5.24 3.76
C VAL A 4 26.39 6.55 4.01
N ARG A 5 26.97 6.73 5.21
CA ARG A 5 27.79 7.91 5.52
C ARG A 5 29.04 8.05 4.65
N SER A 6 29.61 6.93 4.20
CA SER A 6 30.78 6.95 3.31
C SER A 6 30.45 7.33 1.86
N LEU A 7 29.17 7.32 1.49
CA LEU A 7 28.71 7.56 0.11
C LEU A 7 28.17 8.97 -0.12
N ILE A 8 27.76 9.69 0.93
CA ILE A 8 27.10 11.01 0.83
C ILE A 8 27.50 11.98 1.97
N ASP A 9 27.86 13.22 1.62
CA ASP A 9 28.19 14.29 2.60
C ASP A 9 26.90 14.99 3.06
N VAL A 10 26.32 14.51 4.17
CA VAL A 10 25.04 15.00 4.72
C VAL A 10 25.12 15.19 6.22
N HIS A 11 24.57 16.30 6.74
CA HIS A 11 24.57 16.59 8.18
C HIS A 11 23.70 15.64 9.02
N ARG A 12 22.65 15.08 8.42
CA ARG A 12 21.67 14.23 9.10
C ARG A 12 21.20 13.13 8.16
N VAL A 13 21.15 11.90 8.68
CA VAL A 13 20.54 10.75 8.01
C VAL A 13 19.36 10.28 8.85
N VAL A 14 18.22 10.06 8.18
CA VAL A 14 17.00 9.52 8.78
C VAL A 14 16.62 8.27 8.00
N VAL A 15 16.52 7.14 8.68
CA VAL A 15 16.13 5.86 8.10
C VAL A 15 14.81 5.43 8.72
N SER A 16 13.85 5.06 7.88
CA SER A 16 12.56 4.55 8.31
C SER A 16 12.01 3.59 7.26
N VAL A 17 10.99 2.82 7.63
CA VAL A 17 10.26 1.98 6.69
C VAL A 17 9.29 2.85 5.87
N ASP A 18 8.96 2.38 4.68
CA ASP A 18 8.04 3.04 3.75
C ASP A 18 6.68 3.37 4.37
N ALA A 19 6.14 2.49 5.22
CA ALA A 19 4.87 2.71 5.93
C ALA A 19 4.88 3.99 6.78
N VAL A 20 6.01 4.33 7.39
CA VAL A 20 6.16 5.56 8.17
C VAL A 20 6.20 6.77 7.24
N THR A 21 6.93 6.68 6.12
CA THR A 21 6.95 7.78 5.14
C THR A 21 5.57 8.02 4.50
N ASN A 22 4.82 6.95 4.20
CA ASN A 22 3.43 7.04 3.76
C ASN A 22 2.54 7.69 4.83
N HIS A 23 2.66 7.27 6.09
CA HIS A 23 1.91 7.86 7.19
C HIS A 23 2.17 9.36 7.32
N VAL A 24 3.46 9.74 7.31
CA VAL A 24 3.86 11.14 7.46
C VAL A 24 3.47 11.98 6.23
N GLY A 25 3.50 11.40 5.03
CA GLY A 25 2.97 12.05 3.83
C GLY A 25 1.48 12.35 3.96
N ALA A 26 0.68 11.36 4.37
CA ALA A 26 -0.76 11.47 4.46
C ALA A 26 -1.22 12.37 5.62
N LEU A 27 -0.69 12.16 6.83
CA LEU A 27 -1.19 12.78 8.06
C LEU A 27 -0.25 13.81 8.68
N GLY A 28 0.99 13.93 8.18
CA GLY A 28 2.07 14.62 8.88
C GLY A 28 2.55 13.85 10.10
N LEU A 29 3.14 14.55 11.06
CA LEU A 29 3.59 13.97 12.34
C LEU A 29 2.45 13.79 13.35
N ARG A 30 1.22 13.57 12.88
CA ARG A 30 0.03 13.45 13.72
C ARG A 30 -0.36 11.98 13.91
N PRO A 31 -0.92 11.62 15.08
CA PRO A 31 -1.54 10.32 15.30
C PRO A 31 -2.66 10.03 14.29
N GLY A 32 -2.89 8.75 14.02
CA GLY A 32 -3.95 8.27 13.13
C GLY A 32 -3.61 6.91 12.54
N THR A 33 -4.40 6.51 11.55
CA THR A 33 -4.19 5.29 10.75
C THR A 33 -3.99 5.67 9.29
N VAL A 34 -2.99 5.07 8.65
CA VAL A 34 -2.78 5.18 7.20
C VAL A 34 -2.62 3.79 6.60
N VAL A 35 -3.39 3.52 5.54
CA VAL A 35 -3.23 2.33 4.71
C VAL A 35 -2.64 2.72 3.35
N ALA A 36 -1.59 2.04 2.94
CA ALA A 36 -0.99 2.19 1.62
C ALA A 36 -1.36 0.97 0.76
N ALA A 37 -1.95 1.20 -0.41
CA ALA A 37 -2.37 0.15 -1.34
C ALA A 37 -1.85 0.43 -2.76
N GLY A 38 -0.98 -0.46 -3.26
CA GLY A 38 -0.36 -0.40 -4.58
C GLY A 38 -0.08 -1.81 -5.06
N THR A 39 1.15 -2.10 -5.49
CA THR A 39 1.58 -3.48 -5.79
C THR A 39 1.41 -4.41 -4.59
N GLY A 40 1.63 -3.90 -3.37
CA GLY A 40 1.35 -4.56 -2.09
C GLY A 40 0.40 -3.72 -1.22
N VAL A 41 0.12 -4.19 0.00
CA VAL A 41 -0.75 -3.51 0.97
C VAL A 41 -0.10 -3.49 2.34
N ILE A 42 -0.16 -2.35 3.02
CA ILE A 42 0.35 -2.19 4.38
C ILE A 42 -0.41 -1.10 5.11
N ALA A 43 -0.78 -1.32 6.37
CA ALA A 43 -1.32 -0.26 7.22
C ALA A 43 -0.42 0.01 8.42
N LEU A 44 -0.36 1.28 8.83
CA LEU A 44 0.32 1.76 10.02
C LEU A 44 -0.64 2.62 10.84
N GLY A 45 -0.81 2.27 12.11
CA GLY A 45 -1.46 3.09 13.12
C GLY A 45 -0.44 3.67 14.09
N ILE A 46 -0.57 4.95 14.42
CA ILE A 46 0.27 5.65 15.41
C ILE A 46 -0.63 6.39 16.39
N GLY A 47 -0.52 6.06 17.68
CA GLY A 47 -1.24 6.69 18.78
C GLY A 47 -0.51 7.91 19.34
N ALA A 48 -1.25 8.77 20.05
CA ALA A 48 -0.67 9.94 20.72
C ALA A 48 0.27 9.56 21.88
N ASP A 49 0.06 8.38 22.46
CA ASP A 49 0.86 7.78 23.54
C ASP A 49 2.11 7.05 23.03
N GLY A 50 2.35 7.06 21.72
CA GLY A 50 3.46 6.37 21.08
C GLY A 50 3.28 4.87 20.86
N ARG A 51 2.09 4.32 21.14
CA ARG A 51 1.75 2.99 20.61
C ARG A 51 1.69 3.05 19.10
N SER A 52 2.19 2.01 18.45
CA SER A 52 2.06 1.84 17.01
C SER A 52 1.75 0.39 16.68
N ALA A 53 1.06 0.16 15.58
CA ALA A 53 0.83 -1.17 15.05
C ALA A 53 0.91 -1.15 13.53
N ARG A 54 1.40 -2.26 12.98
CA ARG A 54 1.42 -2.53 11.55
C ARG A 54 0.57 -3.76 11.26
N ALA A 55 -0.14 -3.73 10.15
CA ALA A 55 -0.86 -4.89 9.62
C ALA A 55 -0.53 -5.05 8.13
N ASP A 56 -0.53 -6.31 7.72
CA ASP A 56 -0.09 -6.76 6.40
C ASP A 56 1.36 -6.32 6.05
N GLY A 57 1.69 -6.23 4.78
CA GLY A 57 3.06 -6.01 4.29
C GLY A 57 3.94 -7.24 4.52
N TRP A 58 3.36 -8.44 4.44
CA TRP A 58 4.07 -9.72 4.48
C TRP A 58 4.55 -10.19 3.10
N GLY A 59 4.28 -9.38 2.08
CA GLY A 59 4.63 -9.67 0.69
C GLY A 59 3.59 -10.54 -0.01
N TYR A 60 3.61 -10.48 -1.33
CA TYR A 60 2.63 -11.08 -2.25
C TYR A 60 2.35 -12.59 -2.10
N ILE A 61 3.17 -13.32 -1.35
CA ILE A 61 2.99 -14.76 -1.08
C ILE A 61 2.18 -14.99 0.21
N LEU A 62 2.40 -14.17 1.23
CA LEU A 62 1.92 -14.39 2.61
C LEU A 62 0.92 -13.33 3.09
N GLY A 63 0.69 -12.30 2.29
CA GLY A 63 -0.25 -11.21 2.56
C GLY A 63 -0.41 -10.36 1.30
N ASP A 64 -0.32 -9.05 1.47
CA ASP A 64 -0.70 -8.04 0.49
C ASP A 64 -2.14 -8.28 0.00
N ASP A 65 -3.05 -8.53 0.94
CA ASP A 65 -4.43 -8.88 0.65
C ASP A 65 -5.18 -7.67 0.10
N GLY A 66 -5.82 -7.85 -1.07
CA GLY A 66 -6.42 -6.76 -1.83
C GLY A 66 -5.44 -5.89 -2.63
N SER A 67 -4.15 -6.22 -2.63
CA SER A 67 -3.16 -5.49 -3.43
C SER A 67 -3.37 -5.60 -4.94
N GLY A 68 -2.69 -4.74 -5.69
CA GLY A 68 -2.69 -4.76 -7.14
C GLY A 68 -2.16 -6.08 -7.67
N TYR A 69 -1.18 -6.69 -6.99
CA TYR A 69 -0.75 -8.05 -7.31
C TYR A 69 -1.87 -9.07 -7.15
N GLN A 70 -2.61 -9.07 -6.03
CA GLN A 70 -3.73 -9.99 -5.83
C GLN A 70 -4.83 -9.77 -6.86
N ILE A 71 -5.19 -8.52 -7.15
CA ILE A 71 -6.19 -8.16 -8.16
C ILE A 71 -5.76 -8.67 -9.54
N GLY A 72 -4.55 -8.30 -9.98
CA GLY A 72 -4.02 -8.70 -11.29
C GLY A 72 -3.85 -10.22 -11.41
N ARG A 73 -3.35 -10.88 -10.37
CA ARG A 73 -3.21 -12.35 -10.32
C ARG A 73 -4.57 -13.05 -10.44
N ARG A 74 -5.59 -12.57 -9.72
CA ARG A 74 -6.96 -13.11 -9.81
C ARG A 74 -7.58 -12.86 -11.18
N GLY A 75 -7.32 -11.68 -11.76
CA GLY A 75 -7.73 -11.35 -13.12
C GLY A 75 -7.14 -12.28 -14.18
N LEU A 76 -5.82 -12.46 -14.16
CA LEU A 76 -5.11 -13.39 -15.04
C LEU A 76 -5.53 -14.84 -14.82
N ALA A 77 -5.72 -15.26 -13.57
CA ALA A 77 -6.23 -16.59 -13.26
C ALA A 77 -7.64 -16.80 -13.84
N SER A 78 -8.52 -15.79 -13.79
CA SER A 78 -9.84 -15.84 -14.43
C SER A 78 -9.74 -15.92 -15.95
N ALA A 79 -8.86 -15.15 -16.57
CA ALA A 79 -8.58 -15.22 -18.00
C ALA A 79 -8.12 -16.63 -18.45
N LEU A 80 -7.16 -17.22 -17.72
CA LEU A 80 -6.66 -18.56 -18.04
C LEU A 80 -7.70 -19.66 -17.79
N ARG A 81 -8.56 -19.51 -16.76
CA ARG A 81 -9.69 -20.42 -16.57
C ARG A 81 -10.66 -20.40 -17.76
N GLU A 82 -10.85 -19.25 -18.38
CA GLU A 82 -11.67 -19.14 -19.60
C GLU A 82 -11.00 -19.84 -20.78
N VAL A 83 -9.68 -19.70 -20.95
CA VAL A 83 -8.89 -20.45 -21.95
C VAL A 83 -9.08 -21.97 -21.78
N ASP A 84 -9.02 -22.44 -20.53
CA ASP A 84 -9.16 -23.87 -20.21
C ASP A 84 -10.61 -24.40 -20.29
N GLY A 85 -11.61 -23.54 -20.48
CA GLY A 85 -13.03 -23.92 -20.41
C GLY A 85 -13.52 -24.25 -18.99
N ARG A 86 -12.85 -23.74 -17.94
CA ARG A 86 -13.15 -24.00 -16.52
C ARG A 86 -14.09 -22.96 -15.88
N GLY A 87 -14.69 -22.09 -16.68
CA GLY A 87 -15.50 -20.97 -16.21
C GLY A 87 -14.61 -19.84 -15.68
N GLY A 88 -14.32 -18.88 -16.55
CA GLY A 88 -13.60 -17.65 -16.28
C GLY A 88 -14.35 -16.44 -16.84
N SER A 89 -13.62 -15.37 -17.13
CA SER A 89 -14.17 -14.18 -17.79
C SER A 89 -13.65 -14.08 -19.22
N ALA A 90 -14.58 -14.07 -20.18
CA ALA A 90 -14.28 -13.80 -21.58
C ALA A 90 -13.68 -12.41 -21.79
N LEU A 91 -14.10 -11.42 -21.00
CA LEU A 91 -13.57 -10.06 -21.09
C LEU A 91 -12.14 -9.97 -20.54
N LEU A 92 -11.88 -10.58 -19.38
CA LEU A 92 -10.51 -10.65 -18.82
C LEU A 92 -9.59 -11.48 -19.71
N ARG A 93 -10.10 -12.53 -20.37
CA ARG A 93 -9.35 -13.26 -21.41
C ARG A 93 -8.97 -12.34 -22.56
N ALA A 94 -9.92 -11.56 -23.09
CA ALA A 94 -9.66 -10.63 -24.18
C ALA A 94 -8.60 -9.58 -23.80
N LYS A 95 -8.72 -8.95 -22.62
CA LYS A 95 -7.73 -7.99 -22.12
C LYS A 95 -6.36 -8.62 -21.88
N ALA A 96 -6.31 -9.83 -21.33
CA ALA A 96 -5.05 -10.55 -21.15
C ALA A 96 -4.39 -10.87 -22.51
N GLN A 97 -5.17 -11.29 -23.51
CA GLN A 97 -4.68 -11.57 -24.86
C GLN A 97 -4.16 -10.29 -25.54
N GLU A 98 -4.86 -9.17 -25.37
CA GLU A 98 -4.43 -7.86 -25.89
C GLU A 98 -3.08 -7.44 -25.28
N ARG A 99 -2.93 -7.61 -23.96
CA ARG A 99 -1.75 -7.15 -23.23
C ARG A 99 -0.52 -8.06 -23.40
N PHE A 100 -0.73 -9.37 -23.38
CA PHE A 100 0.36 -10.35 -23.31
C PHE A 100 0.52 -11.18 -24.58
N GLY A 101 -0.39 -11.06 -25.54
CA GLY A 101 -0.40 -11.89 -26.73
C GLY A 101 -0.83 -13.31 -26.40
N ASP A 102 0.01 -14.28 -26.73
CA ASP A 102 -0.28 -15.69 -26.50
C ASP A 102 -0.42 -16.04 -25.01
N LEU A 103 -1.61 -16.51 -24.63
CA LEU A 103 -1.91 -16.90 -23.25
C LEU A 103 -1.37 -18.28 -22.87
N GLU A 104 -1.09 -19.17 -23.83
CA GLU A 104 -0.45 -20.47 -23.54
C GLU A 104 0.98 -20.24 -23.01
N GLY A 105 1.70 -19.28 -23.59
CA GLY A 105 3.04 -18.85 -23.15
C GLY A 105 3.08 -17.91 -21.94
N LEU A 106 1.92 -17.48 -21.39
CA LEU A 106 1.87 -16.41 -20.39
C LEU A 106 2.70 -16.72 -19.13
N SER A 107 2.69 -17.98 -18.67
CA SER A 107 3.47 -18.37 -17.48
C SER A 107 4.97 -18.14 -17.66
N VAL A 108 5.50 -18.47 -18.84
CA VAL A 108 6.91 -18.25 -19.19
C VAL A 108 7.21 -16.75 -19.26
N THR A 109 6.33 -15.97 -19.90
CA THR A 109 6.44 -14.51 -19.97
C THR A 109 6.50 -13.88 -18.59
N VAL A 110 5.62 -14.30 -17.67
CA VAL A 110 5.60 -13.78 -16.30
C VAL A 110 6.87 -14.18 -15.54
N TYR A 111 7.28 -15.45 -15.59
CA TYR A 111 8.46 -15.91 -14.84
C TYR A 111 9.79 -15.33 -15.37
N ALA A 112 9.86 -15.01 -16.67
CA ALA A 112 11.03 -14.41 -17.28
C ALA A 112 11.11 -12.88 -17.09
N ALA A 113 10.04 -12.24 -16.59
CA ALA A 113 9.99 -10.80 -16.44
C ALA A 113 11.03 -10.31 -15.41
N PRO A 114 11.71 -9.16 -15.66
CA PRO A 114 12.61 -8.56 -14.68
C PRO A 114 11.93 -8.19 -13.35
N ASN A 115 10.63 -7.90 -13.40
CA ASN A 115 9.78 -7.64 -12.24
C ASN A 115 8.44 -8.39 -12.39
N PRO A 116 8.38 -9.68 -12.05
CA PRO A 116 7.18 -10.49 -12.25
C PRO A 116 6.01 -10.01 -11.40
N VAL A 117 6.28 -9.55 -10.17
CA VAL A 117 5.26 -9.05 -9.24
C VAL A 117 4.63 -7.76 -9.80
N GLY A 118 5.46 -6.81 -10.25
CA GLY A 118 4.98 -5.58 -10.88
C GLY A 118 4.24 -5.83 -12.19
N LEU A 119 4.70 -6.77 -13.01
CA LEU A 119 4.04 -7.15 -14.25
C LEU A 119 2.62 -7.69 -13.98
N VAL A 120 2.48 -8.64 -13.06
CA VAL A 120 1.18 -9.18 -12.67
C VAL A 120 0.31 -8.10 -12.04
N ALA A 121 0.87 -7.29 -11.13
CA ALA A 121 0.12 -6.22 -10.49
C ALA A 121 -0.39 -5.17 -11.49
N SER A 122 0.34 -4.93 -12.57
CA SER A 122 -0.09 -3.97 -13.61
C SER A 122 -1.38 -4.39 -14.33
N PHE A 123 -1.77 -5.67 -14.26
CA PHE A 123 -3.03 -6.15 -14.81
C PHE A 123 -4.24 -5.73 -13.94
N SER A 124 -4.04 -5.13 -12.76
CA SER A 124 -5.16 -4.61 -11.96
C SER A 124 -5.94 -3.52 -12.68
N THR A 125 -5.28 -2.72 -13.53
CA THR A 125 -5.94 -1.71 -14.37
C THR A 125 -6.87 -2.36 -15.39
N ASP A 126 -6.42 -3.42 -16.07
CA ASP A 126 -7.26 -4.18 -16.99
C ASP A 126 -8.48 -4.81 -16.27
N VAL A 127 -8.30 -5.24 -15.02
CA VAL A 127 -9.40 -5.74 -14.18
C VAL A 127 -10.36 -4.61 -13.80
N ALA A 128 -9.88 -3.40 -13.50
CA ALA A 128 -10.75 -2.25 -13.24
C ALA A 128 -11.61 -1.91 -14.46
N GLU A 129 -10.99 -1.81 -15.63
CA GLU A 129 -11.72 -1.56 -16.88
C GLU A 129 -12.79 -2.64 -17.14
N ALA A 130 -12.46 -3.92 -16.94
CA ALA A 130 -13.44 -4.99 -17.10
C ALA A 130 -14.61 -4.86 -16.12
N ALA A 131 -14.35 -4.43 -14.88
CA ALA A 131 -15.38 -4.18 -13.88
C ALA A 131 -16.28 -3.00 -14.30
N CYS A 132 -15.73 -1.93 -14.85
CA CYS A 132 -16.48 -0.82 -15.42
C CYS A 132 -17.35 -1.27 -16.60
N ASP A 133 -16.81 -2.14 -17.47
CA ASP A 133 -17.48 -2.66 -18.67
C ASP A 133 -18.59 -3.68 -18.38
N GLY A 134 -18.81 -4.07 -17.12
CA GLY A 134 -19.91 -4.97 -16.76
C GLY A 134 -19.51 -6.32 -16.22
N ASP A 135 -18.21 -6.67 -16.20
CA ASP A 135 -17.78 -8.02 -15.84
C ASP A 135 -17.96 -8.30 -14.35
N ALA A 136 -18.81 -9.28 -14.04
CA ALA A 136 -19.16 -9.64 -12.68
C ALA A 136 -17.98 -10.24 -11.89
N ILE A 137 -17.06 -10.94 -12.55
CA ILE A 137 -15.89 -11.53 -11.89
C ILE A 137 -14.90 -10.43 -11.52
N ALA A 138 -14.65 -9.50 -12.44
CA ALA A 138 -13.81 -8.34 -12.20
C ALA A 138 -14.34 -7.45 -11.06
N ARG A 139 -15.66 -7.20 -11.03
CA ARG A 139 -16.31 -6.48 -9.91
C ARG A 139 -16.10 -7.20 -8.58
N ALA A 140 -16.36 -8.50 -8.52
CA ALA A 140 -16.16 -9.28 -7.30
C ALA A 140 -14.70 -9.25 -6.82
N ILE A 141 -13.72 -9.26 -7.74
CA ILE A 141 -12.29 -9.12 -7.39
C ILE A 141 -12.02 -7.78 -6.69
N TRP A 142 -12.56 -6.68 -7.19
CA TRP A 142 -12.41 -5.34 -6.60
C TRP A 142 -13.17 -5.18 -5.28
N GLU A 143 -14.38 -5.72 -5.19
CA GLU A 143 -15.18 -5.73 -3.96
C GLU A 143 -14.43 -6.43 -2.82
N ASP A 144 -13.87 -7.62 -3.08
CA ASP A 144 -13.04 -8.35 -2.12
C ASP A 144 -11.78 -7.55 -1.75
N ALA A 145 -11.12 -6.92 -2.72
CA ALA A 145 -9.91 -6.14 -2.49
C ALA A 145 -10.17 -4.93 -1.59
N ALA A 146 -11.25 -4.19 -1.83
CA ALA A 146 -11.65 -3.07 -0.99
C ALA A 146 -11.97 -3.52 0.44
N ALA A 147 -12.62 -4.68 0.58
CA ALA A 147 -12.94 -5.24 1.88
C ALA A 147 -11.70 -5.66 2.67
N GLU A 148 -10.71 -6.28 2.03
CA GLU A 148 -9.43 -6.64 2.67
C GLU A 148 -8.62 -5.40 3.06
N ILE A 149 -8.52 -4.40 2.19
CA ILE A 149 -7.80 -3.15 2.49
C ILE A 149 -8.44 -2.42 3.68
N ALA A 150 -9.77 -2.39 3.75
CA ALA A 150 -10.49 -1.83 4.90
C ALA A 150 -10.23 -2.63 6.19
N ARG A 151 -10.27 -3.97 6.12
CA ARG A 151 -9.91 -4.84 7.26
C ARG A 151 -8.50 -4.57 7.75
N THR A 152 -7.54 -4.42 6.86
CA THR A 152 -6.14 -4.12 7.20
C THR A 152 -6.00 -2.77 7.93
N ALA A 153 -6.71 -1.74 7.48
CA ALA A 153 -6.75 -0.44 8.17
C ALA A 153 -7.42 -0.51 9.56
N LEU A 154 -8.52 -1.24 9.68
CA LEU A 154 -9.24 -1.41 10.94
C LEU A 154 -8.47 -2.28 11.94
N ALA A 155 -7.69 -3.25 11.46
CA ALA A 155 -6.83 -4.09 12.29
C ALA A 155 -5.75 -3.28 13.02
N VAL A 156 -5.08 -2.33 12.35
CA VAL A 156 -4.14 -1.43 13.05
C VAL A 156 -4.87 -0.43 13.95
N THR A 157 -6.04 0.05 13.51
CA THR A 157 -6.83 1.02 14.28
C THR A 157 -7.23 0.45 15.64
N SER A 158 -7.81 -0.74 15.66
CA SER A 158 -8.24 -1.43 16.90
C SER A 158 -7.08 -1.82 17.84
N ARG A 159 -5.87 -2.00 17.32
CA ARG A 159 -4.68 -2.33 18.13
C ARG A 159 -4.04 -1.10 18.77
N VAL A 160 -4.24 0.08 18.20
CA VAL A 160 -3.59 1.32 18.62
C VAL A 160 -4.54 2.21 19.41
N PHE A 161 -5.80 2.27 19.04
CA PHE A 161 -6.79 3.19 19.60
C PHE A 161 -7.83 2.44 20.43
N GLU A 162 -8.35 3.11 21.45
CA GLU A 162 -9.47 2.59 22.23
C GLU A 162 -10.73 2.51 21.38
N ALA A 163 -11.61 1.57 21.70
CA ALA A 163 -12.89 1.44 21.02
C ALA A 163 -13.67 2.77 21.09
N ALA A 164 -14.29 3.15 19.97
CA ALA A 164 -15.01 4.42 19.80
C ALA A 164 -14.18 5.71 19.91
N ALA A 165 -12.84 5.64 19.98
CA ALA A 165 -12.00 6.82 19.88
C ALA A 165 -12.18 7.50 18.51
N VAL A 166 -12.12 8.83 18.51
CA VAL A 166 -12.07 9.60 17.26
C VAL A 166 -10.69 9.42 16.64
N VAL A 167 -10.62 8.75 15.49
CA VAL A 167 -9.37 8.40 14.81
C VAL A 167 -9.36 9.00 13.41
N THR A 168 -8.32 9.75 13.08
CA THR A 168 -8.09 10.15 11.68
C THR A 168 -7.59 8.95 10.89
N VAL A 169 -8.31 8.61 9.82
CA VAL A 169 -7.94 7.53 8.89
C VAL A 169 -7.66 8.15 7.52
N SER A 170 -6.53 7.80 6.93
CA SER A 170 -6.16 8.22 5.58
C SER A 170 -5.60 7.05 4.79
N TRP A 171 -5.33 7.29 3.51
CA TRP A 171 -4.91 6.28 2.57
C TRP A 171 -3.85 6.83 1.62
N THR A 172 -3.00 5.97 1.07
CA THR A 172 -2.04 6.29 0.01
C THR A 172 -1.92 5.13 -0.98
N GLY A 173 -1.26 5.39 -2.10
CA GLY A 173 -0.99 4.38 -3.12
C GLY A 173 -1.96 4.44 -4.30
N GLY A 174 -1.49 3.96 -5.45
CA GLY A 174 -2.13 4.19 -6.74
C GLY A 174 -3.48 3.52 -6.93
N LEU A 175 -3.79 2.45 -6.17
CA LEU A 175 -5.07 1.77 -6.31
C LEU A 175 -6.25 2.68 -5.91
N PHE A 176 -6.05 3.59 -4.95
CA PHE A 176 -7.10 4.52 -4.51
C PHE A 176 -7.47 5.58 -5.57
N ALA A 177 -6.84 5.56 -6.75
CA ALA A 177 -7.33 6.31 -7.91
C ALA A 177 -8.63 5.71 -8.48
N GLU A 178 -8.91 4.43 -8.22
CA GLU A 178 -10.18 3.78 -8.56
C GLU A 178 -11.25 4.17 -7.52
N GLU A 179 -11.94 5.29 -7.78
CA GLU A 179 -12.89 5.89 -6.82
C GLU A 179 -14.05 4.92 -6.50
N GLU A 180 -14.78 4.48 -7.53
CA GLU A 180 -15.99 3.63 -7.38
C GLU A 180 -15.65 2.19 -6.95
N LEU A 181 -14.53 1.65 -7.45
CA LEU A 181 -14.16 0.24 -7.21
C LEU A 181 -13.43 0.03 -5.88
N LEU A 182 -12.73 1.05 -5.36
CA LEU A 182 -11.93 0.92 -4.15
C LEU A 182 -12.21 2.01 -3.12
N LEU A 183 -12.04 3.28 -3.47
CA LEU A 183 -12.03 4.33 -2.44
C LEU A 183 -13.40 4.47 -1.75
N GLU A 184 -14.49 4.49 -2.50
CA GLU A 184 -15.83 4.57 -1.95
C GLU A 184 -16.20 3.34 -1.08
N PRO A 185 -16.04 2.08 -1.55
CA PRO A 185 -16.28 0.90 -0.71
C PRO A 185 -15.39 0.85 0.53
N PHE A 186 -14.10 1.22 0.42
CA PHE A 186 -13.20 1.32 1.56
C PHE A 186 -13.71 2.32 2.60
N ARG A 187 -14.08 3.54 2.17
CA ARG A 187 -14.62 4.57 3.07
C ARG A 187 -15.93 4.13 3.72
N ALA A 188 -16.82 3.52 2.95
CA ALA A 188 -18.09 3.00 3.45
C ALA A 188 -17.87 1.92 4.52
N GLN A 189 -16.95 0.98 4.29
CA GLN A 189 -16.65 -0.07 5.25
C GLN A 189 -16.00 0.46 6.52
N VAL A 190 -15.01 1.36 6.40
CA VAL A 190 -14.38 2.00 7.58
C VAL A 190 -15.40 2.80 8.38
N ALA A 191 -16.27 3.58 7.73
CA ALA A 191 -17.31 4.35 8.43
C ALA A 191 -18.34 3.45 9.12
N ARG A 192 -18.67 2.30 8.53
CA ARG A 192 -19.59 1.32 9.12
C ARG A 192 -18.99 0.62 10.34
N GLU A 193 -17.74 0.19 10.26
CA GLU A 193 -17.08 -0.60 11.31
C GLU A 193 -16.43 0.26 12.41
N TRP A 194 -16.03 1.48 12.08
CA TRP A 194 -15.53 2.47 13.04
C TRP A 194 -16.24 3.83 12.83
N PRO A 195 -17.47 4.01 13.36
CA PRO A 195 -18.28 5.21 13.13
C PRO A 195 -17.64 6.53 13.59
N ALA A 196 -16.70 6.47 14.54
CA ALA A 196 -15.95 7.64 15.00
C ALA A 196 -14.75 8.01 14.09
N ALA A 197 -14.56 7.31 12.96
CA ALA A 197 -13.42 7.51 12.09
C ALA A 197 -13.59 8.80 11.28
N GLN A 198 -12.57 9.64 11.30
CA GLN A 198 -12.48 10.84 10.48
C GLN A 198 -11.64 10.51 9.24
N LEU A 199 -12.33 10.08 8.17
CA LEU A 199 -11.72 9.78 6.89
C LEU A 199 -11.27 11.07 6.19
N CYS A 200 -9.99 11.16 5.85
CA CYS A 200 -9.45 12.32 5.12
C CYS A 200 -8.48 11.92 4.00
N PRO A 201 -8.48 12.64 2.87
CA PRO A 201 -7.53 12.39 1.79
C PRO A 201 -6.09 12.66 2.26
N PRO A 202 -5.09 11.99 1.66
CA PRO A 202 -3.69 12.22 2.00
C PRO A 202 -3.28 13.66 1.66
N ARG A 203 -2.49 14.27 2.54
CA ARG A 203 -1.97 15.64 2.33
C ARG A 203 -0.87 15.69 1.28
N ALA A 204 -0.05 14.65 1.22
CA ALA A 204 1.07 14.50 0.32
C ALA A 204 1.46 13.03 0.17
N ASP A 205 2.46 12.76 -0.67
CA ASP A 205 3.01 11.44 -0.91
C ASP A 205 4.10 11.03 0.11
N ALA A 206 4.60 9.80 -0.03
CA ALA A 206 5.66 9.27 0.81
C ALA A 206 7.00 10.03 0.66
N LEU A 207 7.28 10.62 -0.50
CA LEU A 207 8.48 11.41 -0.73
C LEU A 207 8.47 12.67 0.15
N MET A 208 7.34 13.38 0.16
CA MET A 208 7.12 14.53 1.04
C MET A 208 7.11 14.11 2.51
N GLY A 209 6.59 12.92 2.82
CA GLY A 209 6.69 12.32 4.14
C GLY A 209 8.13 12.12 4.60
N GLY A 210 8.99 11.56 3.74
CA GLY A 210 10.43 11.41 3.99
C GLY A 210 11.13 12.76 4.18
N LEU A 211 10.79 13.76 3.37
CA LEU A 211 11.31 15.11 3.51
C LEU A 211 10.91 15.74 4.86
N LEU A 212 9.67 15.55 5.29
CA LEU A 212 9.17 16.05 6.57
C LEU A 212 9.87 15.36 7.75
N LEU A 213 10.08 14.05 7.67
CA LEU A 213 10.84 13.28 8.67
C LEU A 213 12.29 13.78 8.81
N ALA A 214 12.93 14.11 7.69
CA ALA A 214 14.31 14.60 7.67
C ALA A 214 14.45 16.00 8.30
N ARG A 215 13.45 16.87 8.08
CA ARG A 215 13.48 18.29 8.47
C ARG A 215 12.92 18.59 9.85
N SER A 216 12.10 17.72 10.43
CA SER A 216 11.38 18.01 11.68
C SER A 216 12.08 17.48 12.91
N ASP A 217 11.77 18.02 14.07
CA ASP A 217 11.92 17.31 15.34
C ASP A 217 10.74 16.34 15.50
N LEU A 218 11.01 15.08 15.85
CA LEU A 218 9.95 14.08 15.93
C LEU A 218 9.27 14.14 17.29
N PRO A 219 7.93 14.09 17.32
CA PRO A 219 7.23 13.87 18.57
C PRO A 219 7.52 12.46 19.07
N ARG A 220 7.32 12.24 20.38
CA ARG A 220 7.52 10.94 21.03
C ARG A 220 6.77 9.80 20.34
N SER A 221 5.66 10.08 19.68
CA SER A 221 4.87 9.09 18.95
C SER A 221 5.59 8.41 17.78
N PHE A 222 6.72 8.97 17.32
CA PHE A 222 7.56 8.39 16.28
C PHE A 222 8.87 7.80 16.82
N GLU A 223 9.08 7.82 18.14
CA GLU A 223 10.22 7.14 18.77
C GLU A 223 10.13 5.62 18.50
N GLY A 224 11.23 5.02 18.05
CA GLY A 224 11.27 3.60 17.66
C GLY A 224 10.78 3.28 16.24
N LEU A 225 10.17 4.24 15.53
CA LEU A 225 9.78 4.10 14.11
C LEU A 225 10.82 4.66 13.13
N VAL A 226 11.75 5.45 13.65
CA VAL A 226 12.72 6.21 12.86
C VAL A 226 14.10 6.13 13.52
N TYR A 227 15.12 5.78 12.73
CA TYR A 227 16.52 5.81 13.14
C TYR A 227 17.17 7.11 12.67
N ARG A 228 17.83 7.82 13.57
CA ARG A 228 18.46 9.12 13.31
C ARG A 228 19.95 9.08 13.58
N PHE A 229 20.72 9.61 12.63
CA PHE A 229 22.17 9.73 12.74
C PHE A 229 22.58 11.16 12.40
N ASN A 230 23.26 11.84 13.33
CA ASN A 230 23.97 13.08 13.01
C ASN A 230 25.32 12.70 12.39
N ALA A 231 25.66 13.23 11.22
CA ALA A 231 27.03 13.15 10.74
C ALA A 231 27.79 14.32 11.35
N GLN A 232 28.41 14.12 12.51
CA GLN A 232 29.52 14.98 12.87
C GLN A 232 30.71 14.54 12.02
N LYS A 233 31.30 15.46 11.24
CA LYS A 233 32.73 15.33 10.95
C LYS A 233 33.40 15.27 12.32
N GLU A 234 34.11 14.19 12.61
CA GLU A 234 35.24 14.33 13.52
C GLU A 234 36.09 15.45 12.93
N ALA A 235 36.00 16.64 13.53
CA ALA A 235 37.00 17.66 13.34
C ALA A 235 38.26 17.07 13.98
N GLY A 236 38.99 16.30 13.18
CA GLY A 236 40.32 15.84 13.51
C GLY A 236 41.13 17.07 13.90
N ARG A 237 41.42 17.16 15.20
CA ARG A 237 42.60 17.85 15.70
C ARG A 237 43.79 17.23 14.97
N MET A 238 44.18 17.79 13.83
CA MET A 238 45.58 17.81 13.44
C MET A 238 46.18 19.04 14.13
N ARG A 239 46.82 18.78 15.27
CA ARG A 239 47.96 19.57 15.72
C ARG A 239 49.21 18.88 15.22
#